data_AF-A0A7Y0Q3W8-F1
#
_entry.id   AF-A0A7Y0Q3W8-F1
#
_cell.length_a   1.000
_cell.length_b   1.000
_cell.length_c   1.000
_cell.angle_alpha   90.00
_cell.angle_beta   90.00
_cell.angle_gamma   90.00
#
_symmetry.space_group_name_H-M   'P 1'
#
loop_
_entity.id
_entity.type
_entity.pdbx_description
1 polymer ?
#
loop_
_entity_poly.entity_id
_entity_poly.type
_entity_poly.pdbx_seq_one_letter_code
_entity_poly.pdbx_strand_id
1 'polypeptide(L)'
;MNAQVQQAVRTYLRTNGFPPHFVGTPYIRQILEQSVTAALEGRVWRWRAMDLYHAIAARNETTPPRVERGIRHAREKAGITFPNMRFLADASDQIVGALADATDKAATS
;
A
#
# COMPACT_ATOMS: atom_id res chain seq x y z
N MET A 1 7.56 14.51 -4.87
CA MET A 1 6.39 13.64 -4.63
C MET A 1 6.75 12.23 -4.17
N ASN A 2 7.64 11.49 -4.86
CA ASN A 2 7.91 10.08 -4.54
C ASN A 2 8.44 9.83 -3.10
N ALA A 3 9.32 10.70 -2.57
CA ALA A 3 9.85 10.54 -1.20
C ALA A 3 8.80 10.73 -0.09
N GLN A 4 7.85 11.66 -0.27
CA GLN A 4 6.76 11.88 0.69
C GLN A 4 5.80 10.68 0.72
N VAL A 5 5.45 10.12 -0.44
CA VAL A 5 4.63 8.91 -0.55
C VAL A 5 5.31 7.73 0.14
N GLN A 6 6.59 7.47 -0.16
CA GLN A 6 7.34 6.39 0.48
C GLN A 6 7.38 6.54 2.01
N GLN A 7 7.58 7.76 2.51
CA GLN A 7 7.61 8.02 3.94
C GLN A 7 6.23 7.83 4.59
N ALA A 8 5.16 8.26 3.94
CA ALA A 8 3.79 8.09 4.43
C ALA A 8 3.41 6.60 4.47
N VAL A 9 3.72 5.83 3.42
CA VAL A 9 3.49 4.37 3.39
C VAL A 9 4.28 3.66 4.49
N ARG A 10 5.56 3.98 4.67
CA ARG A 10 6.38 3.40 5.75
C ARG A 10 5.81 3.72 7.13
N THR A 11 5.35 4.95 7.33
CA THR A 11 4.73 5.39 8.57
C THR A 11 3.44 4.63 8.81
N TYR A 12 2.56 4.52 7.80
CA TYR A 12 1.32 3.76 7.86
C TYR A 12 1.58 2.30 8.27
N LEU A 13 2.51 1.62 7.59
CA LEU A 13 2.83 0.21 7.87
C LEU A 13 3.35 0.02 9.29
N ARG A 14 4.26 0.89 9.75
CA ARG A 14 4.79 0.84 11.12
C ARG A 14 3.70 1.05 12.16
N THR A 15 2.85 2.06 11.98
CA THR A 15 1.77 2.40 12.92
C THR A 15 0.72 1.30 12.99
N ASN A 16 0.43 0.63 11.87
CA ASN A 16 -0.53 -0.47 11.81
C ASN A 16 0.08 -1.85 12.13
N GLY A 17 1.29 -1.90 12.69
CA GLY A 17 1.87 -3.15 13.19
C GLY A 17 2.34 -4.14 12.09
N PHE A 18 2.61 -3.67 10.88
CA PHE A 18 3.17 -4.51 9.81
C PHE A 18 4.67 -4.76 10.05
N PRO A 19 5.10 -6.00 10.33
CA PRO A 19 6.50 -6.27 10.65
C PRO A 19 7.37 -6.16 9.37
N PRO A 20 8.51 -5.45 9.41
CA PRO A 20 9.33 -5.23 8.21
C PRO A 20 10.01 -6.49 7.67
N HIS A 21 10.20 -7.52 8.51
CA HIS A 21 10.85 -8.78 8.14
C HIS A 21 9.89 -9.80 7.50
N PHE A 22 8.59 -9.51 7.45
CA PHE A 22 7.62 -10.39 6.81
C PHE A 22 7.64 -10.17 5.30
N VAL A 23 7.71 -11.28 4.53
CA VAL A 23 7.79 -11.25 3.06
C VAL A 23 6.63 -10.48 2.41
N GLY A 24 5.45 -10.48 3.04
CA GLY A 24 4.28 -9.74 2.56
C GLY A 24 4.37 -8.22 2.72
N THR A 25 5.13 -7.72 3.70
CA THR A 25 5.21 -6.29 4.00
C THR A 25 5.85 -5.50 2.86
N PRO A 26 6.96 -5.95 2.23
CA PRO A 26 7.47 -5.35 1.00
C PRO A 26 6.48 -5.33 -0.16
N TYR A 27 5.63 -6.35 -0.30
CA TYR A 27 4.62 -6.40 -1.37
C TYR A 27 3.52 -5.37 -1.13
N ILE A 28 3.01 -5.28 0.11
CA ILE A 28 2.03 -4.27 0.51
C ILE A 28 2.60 -2.87 0.26
N ARG A 29 3.84 -2.62 0.70
CA ARG A 29 4.51 -1.33 0.50
C ARG A 29 4.55 -0.95 -0.98
N GLN A 30 5.02 -1.84 -1.85
CA GLN A 30 5.12 -1.57 -3.29
C GLN A 30 3.75 -1.24 -3.89
N ILE A 31 2.71 -1.98 -3.51
CA ILE A 31 1.35 -1.71 -4.00
C ILE A 31 0.91 -0.33 -3.51
N LEU A 32 0.99 -0.05 -2.21
CA LEU A 32 0.56 1.24 -1.63
C LEU A 32 1.31 2.44 -2.22
N GLU A 33 2.62 2.33 -2.45
CA GLU A 33 3.42 3.39 -3.08
C GLU A 33 2.93 3.70 -4.49
N GLN A 34 2.65 2.66 -5.30
CA GLN A 34 2.05 2.85 -6.62
C GLN A 34 0.63 3.41 -6.53
N SER A 35 -0.09 3.04 -5.47
CA SER A 35 -1.48 3.43 -5.23
C SER A 35 -1.66 4.90 -5.06
N VAL A 36 -0.97 5.37 -4.05
CA VAL A 36 -1.04 6.72 -3.58
C VAL A 36 -0.48 7.63 -4.66
N THR A 37 0.60 7.23 -5.33
CA THR A 37 1.16 8.00 -6.45
C THR A 37 0.15 8.15 -7.59
N ALA A 38 -0.52 7.07 -8.02
CA ALA A 38 -1.51 7.15 -9.09
C ALA A 38 -2.73 8.01 -8.70
N ALA A 39 -3.22 7.86 -7.47
CA ALA A 39 -4.33 8.65 -6.95
C ALA A 39 -4.01 10.16 -6.89
N LEU A 40 -2.81 10.51 -6.39
CA LEU A 40 -2.36 11.91 -6.32
C LEU A 40 -2.14 12.55 -7.70
N GLU A 41 -1.82 11.74 -8.72
CA GLU A 41 -1.71 12.20 -10.11
C GLU A 41 -3.07 12.28 -10.83
N GLY A 42 -4.18 12.09 -10.12
CA GLY A 42 -5.53 12.10 -10.69
C GLY A 42 -5.83 10.91 -11.61
N ARG A 43 -5.00 9.86 -11.59
CA ARG A 43 -5.20 8.66 -12.39
C ARG A 43 -6.21 7.76 -11.69
N VAL A 44 -7.30 7.43 -12.39
CA VAL A 44 -8.29 6.48 -11.90
C VAL A 44 -7.63 5.12 -11.71
N TRP A 45 -7.50 4.71 -10.47
CA TRP A 45 -6.80 3.49 -10.13
C TRP A 45 -7.80 2.33 -10.02
N ARG A 46 -7.97 1.62 -11.14
CA ARG A 46 -8.87 0.47 -11.27
C ARG A 46 -8.08 -0.79 -11.64
N TRP A 47 -7.10 -1.16 -10.84
CA TRP A 47 -6.44 -2.45 -11.08
C TRP A 47 -7.35 -3.58 -10.60
N ARG A 48 -7.54 -4.61 -11.43
CA ARG A 48 -8.07 -5.88 -10.96
C ARG A 48 -7.02 -6.49 -10.02
N ALA A 49 -7.45 -7.19 -8.98
CA ALA A 49 -6.56 -7.81 -8.00
C ALA A 49 -5.43 -8.64 -8.65
N MET A 50 -5.77 -9.35 -9.72
CA MET A 50 -4.85 -10.16 -10.49
C MET A 50 -3.70 -9.34 -11.10
N ASP A 51 -4.01 -8.20 -11.71
CA ASP A 51 -3.01 -7.39 -12.41
C ASP A 51 -1.96 -6.83 -11.43
N LEU A 52 -2.38 -6.47 -10.22
CA LEU A 52 -1.46 -6.04 -9.15
C LEU A 52 -0.55 -7.17 -8.70
N TYR A 53 -1.12 -8.35 -8.42
CA TYR A 53 -0.33 -9.49 -7.98
C TYR A 53 0.65 -9.95 -9.05
N HIS A 54 0.27 -9.91 -10.32
CA HIS A 54 1.18 -10.20 -11.44
C HIS A 54 2.32 -9.18 -11.54
N ALA A 55 2.03 -7.88 -11.44
CA ALA A 55 3.05 -6.85 -11.48
C ALA A 55 4.06 -6.96 -10.33
N ILE A 56 3.57 -7.19 -9.11
CA ILE A 56 4.44 -7.42 -7.94
C ILE A 56 5.22 -8.74 -8.09
N ALA A 57 4.57 -9.80 -8.57
CA ALA A 57 5.22 -11.09 -8.75
C ALA A 57 6.41 -11.00 -9.71
N ALA A 58 6.23 -10.32 -10.85
CA ALA A 58 7.29 -10.12 -11.85
C ALA A 58 8.49 -9.34 -11.27
N ARG A 59 8.24 -8.30 -10.46
CA ARG A 59 9.30 -7.49 -9.84
C ARG A 59 10.10 -8.20 -8.76
N ASN A 60 9.50 -9.20 -8.11
CA ASN A 60 10.07 -9.89 -6.97
C ASN A 60 10.40 -11.36 -7.30
N GLU A 61 10.51 -11.69 -8.59
CA GLU A 61 10.86 -13.04 -9.09
C GLU A 61 10.06 -14.16 -8.39
N THR A 62 8.75 -13.95 -8.25
CA THR A 62 7.85 -14.85 -7.53
C THR A 62 6.57 -15.10 -8.32
N THR A 63 5.56 -15.72 -7.71
CA THR A 63 4.29 -16.03 -8.37
C THR A 63 3.13 -15.21 -7.77
N PRO A 64 2.10 -14.86 -8.56
CA PRO A 64 0.94 -14.14 -8.05
C PRO A 64 0.27 -14.79 -6.81
N PRO A 65 0.12 -16.14 -6.74
CA PRO A 65 -0.39 -16.80 -5.54
C PRO A 65 0.51 -16.64 -4.30
N ARG A 66 1.83 -16.54 -4.48
CA ARG A 66 2.76 -16.26 -3.36
C ARG A 66 2.64 -14.82 -2.89
N VAL A 67 2.46 -13.87 -3.80
CA VAL A 67 2.19 -12.47 -3.47
C VAL A 67 0.89 -12.34 -2.67
N GLU A 68 -0.21 -12.91 -3.17
CA GLU A 68 -1.51 -12.92 -2.48
C GLU A 68 -1.36 -13.46 -1.05
N ARG A 69 -0.74 -14.63 -0.90
CA ARG A 69 -0.56 -15.28 0.39
C ARG A 69 0.33 -14.46 1.33
N GLY A 70 1.40 -13.86 0.80
CA GLY A 70 2.28 -12.99 1.56
C GLY A 70 1.52 -11.78 2.13
N ILE A 71 0.77 -11.09 1.28
CA ILE A 71 -0.06 -9.94 1.69
C ILE A 71 -1.09 -10.37 2.74
N ARG A 72 -1.81 -11.47 2.49
CA ARG A 72 -2.81 -12.00 3.42
C ARG A 72 -2.20 -12.32 4.79
N HIS A 73 -1.07 -13.00 4.80
CA HIS A 73 -0.38 -13.36 6.05
C HIS A 73 0.10 -12.13 6.83
N ALA A 74 0.71 -11.15 6.15
CA ALA A 74 1.16 -9.91 6.79
C ALA A 74 -0.02 -9.11 7.35
N ARG A 75 -1.12 -9.02 6.61
CA ARG A 75 -2.37 -8.37 7.01
C ARG A 75 -2.99 -9.03 8.26
N GLU A 76 -3.09 -10.35 8.27
CA GLU A 76 -3.60 -11.11 9.42
C GLU A 76 -2.75 -10.92 10.68
N LYS A 77 -1.42 -10.82 10.50
CA LYS A 77 -0.49 -10.57 11.61
C LYS A 77 -0.58 -9.14 12.16
N ALA A 78 -0.97 -8.20 11.33
CA ALA A 78 -1.34 -6.84 11.73
C ALA A 78 -2.75 -6.76 12.37
N GLY A 79 -3.44 -7.89 12.57
CA GLY A 79 -4.78 -7.93 13.18
C GLY A 79 -5.91 -7.53 12.24
N ILE A 80 -5.63 -7.38 10.95
CA ILE A 80 -6.62 -6.98 9.95
C ILE A 80 -7.25 -8.25 9.37
N THR A 81 -8.59 -8.33 9.26
CA THR A 81 -9.33 -9.56 8.91
C THR A 81 -10.13 -9.49 7.60
N PHE A 82 -10.34 -8.31 7.02
CA PHE A 82 -11.04 -8.14 5.72
C PHE A 82 -10.15 -8.40 4.48
N PRO A 83 -10.72 -8.76 3.32
CA PRO A 83 -9.97 -9.18 2.13
C PRO A 83 -8.86 -8.22 1.70
N ASN A 84 -7.77 -8.75 1.14
CA ASN A 84 -6.59 -7.98 0.70
C ASN A 84 -6.95 -6.75 -0.14
N MET A 85 -7.88 -6.89 -1.09
CA MET A 85 -8.25 -5.78 -1.97
C MET A 85 -8.95 -4.64 -1.23
N ARG A 86 -9.85 -4.98 -0.30
CA ARG A 86 -10.49 -3.98 0.55
C ARG A 86 -9.44 -3.29 1.42
N PHE A 87 -8.52 -4.07 1.98
CA PHE A 87 -7.41 -3.53 2.75
C PHE A 87 -6.54 -2.56 1.97
N LEU A 88 -6.11 -2.93 0.78
CA LEU A 88 -5.25 -2.09 -0.04
C LEU A 88 -5.96 -0.80 -0.47
N ALA A 89 -7.26 -0.87 -0.76
CA ALA A 89 -8.07 0.31 -1.07
C ALA A 89 -8.19 1.24 0.14
N ASP A 90 -8.67 0.74 1.28
CA ASP A 90 -8.86 1.52 2.50
C ASP A 90 -7.54 2.14 2.99
N ALA A 91 -6.43 1.39 2.91
CA ALA A 91 -5.10 1.88 3.25
C ALA A 91 -4.62 2.99 2.29
N SER A 92 -4.90 2.86 0.99
CA SER A 92 -4.53 3.87 0.01
C SER A 92 -5.29 5.18 0.25
N ASP A 93 -6.60 5.09 0.47
CA ASP A 93 -7.46 6.24 0.73
C ASP A 93 -7.04 6.98 2.01
N GLN A 94 -6.73 6.23 3.08
CA GLN A 94 -6.22 6.82 4.33
C GLN A 94 -4.89 7.55 4.14
N ILE A 95 -3.96 6.98 3.34
CA ILE A 95 -2.67 7.63 3.09
C ILE A 95 -2.84 8.87 2.22
N VAL A 96 -3.70 8.82 1.19
CA VAL A 96 -4.00 9.97 0.34
C VAL A 96 -4.61 11.10 1.17
N GLY A 97 -5.60 10.80 2.01
CA GLY A 97 -6.21 11.78 2.93
C GLY A 97 -5.18 12.40 3.87
N ALA A 98 -4.34 11.59 4.51
CA ALA A 98 -3.30 12.08 5.41
C ALA A 98 -2.25 12.99 4.71
N LEU A 99 -1.95 12.72 3.44
CA LEU A 99 -1.05 13.56 2.63
C LEU A 99 -1.70 14.87 2.20
N ALA A 100 -3.00 14.85 1.88
CA ALA A 100 -3.77 16.05 1.57
C ALA A 100 -3.83 16.98 2.81
N ASP A 101 -4.20 16.43 3.98
CA ASP A 101 -4.26 17.17 5.24
C ASP A 101 -2.91 17.81 5.63
N ALA A 102 -1.80 17.10 5.38
CA ALA A 102 -0.46 17.61 5.64
C ALA A 102 -0.07 18.76 4.70
N THR A 103 -0.55 18.72 3.46
CA THR A 103 -0.31 19.77 2.46
C THR A 103 -1.10 21.03 2.79
N ASP A 104 -2.37 20.88 3.18
CA ASP A 104 -3.23 22.01 3.56
C ASP A 104 -2.66 22.74 4.79
N LYS A 105 -2.21 22.00 5.81
CA LYS A 105 -1.57 22.59 7.01
C LYS A 105 -0.29 23.37 6.68
N ALA A 106 0.49 22.87 5.72
CA ALA A 106 1.71 23.54 5.26
C ALA A 106 1.42 24.81 4.44
N ALA A 107 0.25 24.92 3.80
CA ALA A 107 -0.16 26.10 3.07
C ALA A 107 -0.72 27.22 3.98
N THR A 108 -1.17 26.87 5.19
CA THR A 108 -1.74 27.82 6.17
C THR A 108 -0.75 28.25 7.27
N SER A 109 0.49 27.74 7.26
CA SER A 109 1.54 28.06 8.25
C SER A 109 2.64 28.92 7.62
#